data_AF-A0A729KBZ9-F1
#
_entry.id   AF-A0A729KBZ9-F1
#
_cell.length_a   1.000
_cell.length_b   1.000
_cell.length_c   1.000
_cell.angle_alpha   90.00
_cell.angle_beta   90.00
_cell.angle_gamma   90.00
#
_symmetry.space_group_name_H-M   'P 1'
#
loop_
_entity.id
_entity.type
_entity.pdbx_description
1 polymer ?
#
loop_
_entity_poly.entity_id
_entity_poly.type
_entity_poly.pdbx_seq_one_letter_code
_entity_poly.pdbx_strand_id
1 'polypeptide(L)'
;MEFALTSQNKAGQTLTFSCSNKQMLVTLALQRENWSARSDEGLDDLHLLINRKSYDLDNETLFPNDPVPAKLAFEALAQTKASDTIVFTSRQTGDSKTFSARGLHDALNGVTWQDCMSQP
;
A
#
# COMPACT_ATOMS: atom_id res chain seq x y z
N MET A 1 -17.12 3.20 -2.14
CA MET A 1 -16.92 2.16 -1.11
C MET A 1 -15.58 2.46 -0.49
N GLU A 2 -15.57 2.94 0.75
CA GLU A 2 -14.33 3.19 1.48
C GLU A 2 -13.81 1.84 1.98
N PHE A 3 -12.65 1.40 1.50
CA PHE A 3 -11.95 0.27 2.09
C PHE A 3 -10.79 0.81 2.93
N ALA A 4 -10.63 0.28 4.13
CA ALA A 4 -9.48 0.53 4.99
C ALA A 4 -9.01 -0.82 5.52
N LEU A 5 -7.89 -1.31 5.02
CA LEU A 5 -7.34 -2.61 5.35
C LEU A 5 -6.09 -2.41 6.18
N THR A 6 -6.12 -2.89 7.41
CA THR A 6 -5.04 -2.68 8.38
C THR A 6 -4.34 -3.98 8.69
N SER A 7 -3.02 -4.00 8.58
CA SER A 7 -2.15 -5.11 8.97
C SER A 7 -1.19 -4.67 10.06
N GLN A 8 -1.07 -5.43 11.13
CA GLN A 8 -0.10 -5.18 12.19
C GLN A 8 1.02 -6.21 12.12
N ASN A 9 2.25 -5.77 12.29
CA ASN A 9 3.40 -6.66 12.38
C ASN A 9 3.85 -6.89 13.83
N LYS A 10 4.74 -7.87 14.02
CA LYS A 10 5.28 -8.22 15.34
C LYS A 10 6.12 -7.12 15.99
N ALA A 11 6.54 -6.11 15.23
CA ALA A 11 7.29 -4.97 15.74
C ALA A 11 6.39 -3.84 16.27
N GLY A 12 5.06 -4.03 16.24
CA GLY A 12 4.11 -3.01 16.70
C GLY A 12 3.91 -1.88 15.71
N GLN A 13 4.29 -2.10 14.45
CA GLN A 13 3.95 -1.19 13.35
C GLN A 13 2.62 -1.61 12.74
N THR A 14 1.89 -0.64 12.23
CA THR A 14 0.60 -0.79 11.58
C THR A 14 0.71 -0.27 10.16
N LEU A 15 0.31 -1.09 9.18
CA LEU A 15 0.23 -0.70 7.78
C LEU A 15 -1.24 -0.65 7.38
N THR A 16 -1.70 0.50 6.91
CA THR A 16 -3.09 0.71 6.49
C THR A 16 -3.14 1.03 5.01
N PHE A 17 -3.94 0.28 4.27
CA PHE A 17 -4.29 0.55 2.88
C PHE A 17 -5.68 1.17 2.83
N SER A 18 -5.83 2.34 2.24
CA SER A 18 -7.12 2.97 2.04
C SER A 18 -7.24 3.60 0.67
N CYS A 19 -8.47 3.98 0.29
CA CYS A 19 -8.71 4.77 -0.91
C CYS A 19 -9.42 6.07 -0.56
N SER A 20 -8.81 7.18 -0.97
CA SER A 20 -9.29 8.52 -0.70
C SER A 20 -8.79 9.46 -1.79
N ASN A 21 -9.51 10.54 -2.11
CA ASN A 21 -9.10 11.53 -3.11
C ASN A 21 -8.70 10.91 -4.47
N LYS A 22 -9.42 9.86 -4.91
CA LYS A 22 -9.13 9.11 -6.14
C LYS A 22 -7.71 8.52 -6.21
N GLN A 23 -7.16 8.15 -5.06
CA GLN A 23 -5.86 7.48 -4.96
C GLN A 23 -5.86 6.40 -3.89
N MET A 24 -5.01 5.40 -4.08
CA MET A 24 -4.68 4.46 -3.01
C MET A 24 -3.67 5.10 -2.08
N LEU A 25 -4.01 5.14 -0.79
CA LEU A 25 -3.14 5.61 0.27
C LEU A 25 -2.60 4.42 1.05
N VAL A 26 -1.29 4.46 1.30
CA VAL A 26 -0.62 3.52 2.19
C VAL A 26 -0.03 4.29 3.35
N THR A 27 -0.47 3.96 4.56
CA THR A 27 -0.02 4.60 5.79
C THR A 27 0.77 3.60 6.63
N LEU A 28 2.02 3.92 6.93
CA LEU A 28 2.81 3.22 7.94
C LEU A 28 2.72 4.01 9.25
N ALA A 29 2.32 3.36 10.34
CA ALA A 29 2.23 3.97 11.66
C ALA A 29 2.98 3.16 12.72
N LEU A 30 3.67 3.85 13.62
CA LEU A 30 4.34 3.30 14.79
C LEU A 30 3.63 3.82 16.05
N GLN A 31 2.74 2.99 16.59
CA GLN A 31 1.85 3.37 17.70
C GLN A 31 2.64 3.78 18.97
N ARG A 32 3.77 3.13 19.24
CA ARG A 32 4.59 3.43 20.42
C ARG A 32 5.25 4.82 20.38
N GLU A 33 5.50 5.32 19.18
CA GLU A 33 6.22 6.58 18.95
C GLU A 33 5.27 7.70 18.48
N ASN A 34 3.97 7.40 18.39
CA ASN A 34 2.93 8.31 17.88
C ASN A 34 3.33 8.94 16.54
N TRP A 35 3.93 8.13 15.67
CA TRP A 35 4.49 8.53 14.39
C TRP A 35 3.76 7.81 13.25
N SER A 36 3.56 8.50 12.13
CA SER A 36 3.05 7.90 10.90
C SER A 36 3.64 8.57 9.67
N ALA A 37 3.73 7.82 8.58
CA ALA A 37 4.06 8.30 7.25
C ALA A 37 3.01 7.81 6.25
N ARG A 38 2.53 8.69 5.38
CA ARG A 38 1.52 8.39 4.36
C ARG A 38 2.08 8.58 2.96
N SER A 39 1.59 7.77 2.03
CA SER A 39 2.06 7.79 0.64
C SER A 39 1.78 9.11 -0.10
N ASP A 40 0.85 9.94 0.37
CA ASP A 40 0.52 11.25 -0.18
C ASP A 40 1.37 12.40 0.39
N GLU A 41 2.28 12.13 1.33
CA GLU A 41 3.10 13.16 1.99
C GLU A 41 4.36 13.53 1.20
N GLY A 42 4.49 13.07 -0.04
CA GLY A 42 5.65 13.35 -0.90
C GLY A 42 6.92 12.65 -0.40
N LEU A 43 6.80 11.38 0.00
CA LEU A 43 7.95 10.55 0.40
C LEU A 43 8.81 10.22 -0.83
N ASP A 44 10.12 10.32 -0.68
CA ASP A 44 11.10 10.05 -1.75
C ASP A 44 11.36 8.55 -1.81
N ASP A 45 11.55 8.02 -3.03
CA ASP A 45 11.80 6.59 -3.29
C ASP A 45 10.80 5.68 -2.55
N LEU A 46 9.52 6.07 -2.57
CA LEU A 46 8.45 5.35 -1.91
C LEU A 46 8.06 4.11 -2.71
N HIS A 47 8.23 2.94 -2.10
CA HIS A 47 7.85 1.68 -2.69
C HIS A 47 7.12 0.77 -1.70
N LEU A 48 6.30 -0.10 -2.27
CA LEU A 48 5.74 -1.24 -1.59
C LEU A 48 6.39 -2.52 -2.11
N LEU A 49 7.11 -3.20 -1.23
CA LEU A 49 7.76 -4.48 -1.55
C LEU A 49 6.79 -5.61 -1.21
N ILE A 50 6.23 -6.26 -2.23
CA ILE A 50 5.38 -7.43 -2.07
C ILE A 50 6.19 -8.67 -2.49
N ASN A 51 6.46 -9.55 -1.52
CA ASN A 51 7.33 -10.71 -1.70
C ASN A 51 8.68 -10.34 -2.36
N ARG A 52 9.29 -9.24 -1.89
CA ARG A 52 10.55 -8.65 -2.39
C ARG A 52 10.50 -8.03 -3.79
N LYS A 53 9.35 -8.05 -4.47
CA LYS A 53 9.14 -7.30 -5.71
C LYS A 53 8.71 -5.88 -5.37
N SER A 54 9.39 -4.89 -5.93
CA SER A 54 9.09 -3.48 -5.73
C SER A 54 7.93 -3.02 -6.59
N TYR A 55 7.06 -2.19 -6.02
CA TYR A 55 5.96 -1.53 -6.69
C TYR A 55 5.91 -0.07 -6.25
N ASP A 56 5.86 0.85 -7.22
CA ASP A 56 5.69 2.27 -6.93
C ASP A 56 4.24 2.56 -6.56
N LEU A 57 4.06 3.58 -5.73
CA LEU A 57 2.75 4.01 -5.24
C LEU A 57 2.26 5.30 -5.92
N ASP A 58 2.97 5.75 -6.96
CA ASP A 58 2.60 6.94 -7.72
C ASP A 58 1.32 6.73 -8.52
N ASN A 59 0.47 7.75 -8.51
CA ASN A 59 -0.77 7.80 -9.31
C ASN A 59 -0.56 8.39 -10.70
N GLU A 60 0.66 8.83 -11.00
CA GLU A 60 1.02 9.42 -12.28
C GLU A 60 1.80 8.42 -13.14
N THR A 61 1.67 8.56 -14.45
CA THR A 61 2.37 7.73 -15.44
C THR A 61 3.40 8.59 -16.17
N LEU A 62 4.61 8.08 -16.35
CA LEU A 62 5.66 8.79 -17.10
C LEU A 62 5.33 8.93 -18.59
N PHE A 63 4.60 7.97 -19.17
CA PHE A 63 4.24 7.97 -20.58
C PHE A 63 2.73 7.79 -20.79
N PRO A 64 2.15 8.41 -21.83
CA PRO A 64 0.77 8.15 -22.20
C PRO A 64 0.61 6.68 -22.59
N ASN A 65 -0.39 6.01 -21.99
CA ASN A 65 -0.74 4.58 -22.10
C ASN A 65 0.00 3.61 -21.16
N ASP A 66 0.93 4.07 -20.34
CA ASP A 66 1.51 3.20 -19.31
C ASP A 66 0.47 2.88 -18.22
N PRO A 67 0.54 1.69 -17.61
CA PRO A 67 -0.26 1.40 -16.43
C PRO A 67 0.15 2.33 -15.28
N VAL A 68 -0.84 2.87 -14.56
CA VAL A 68 -0.60 3.64 -13.33
C VAL A 68 0.16 2.75 -12.33
N PRO A 69 1.31 3.17 -11.78
CA PRO A 69 2.08 2.33 -10.88
C PRO A 69 1.31 1.89 -9.64
N ALA A 70 0.57 2.80 -9.00
CA ALA A 70 -0.31 2.49 -7.88
C ALA A 70 -1.37 1.43 -8.21
N LYS A 71 -1.85 1.37 -9.46
CA LYS A 71 -2.77 0.32 -9.93
C LYS A 71 -2.07 -1.05 -9.93
N LEU A 72 -0.82 -1.12 -10.40
CA LEU A 72 -0.05 -2.37 -10.39
C LEU A 72 0.21 -2.84 -8.96
N ALA A 73 0.50 -1.92 -8.04
CA ALA A 73 0.64 -2.23 -6.62
C ALA A 73 -0.66 -2.79 -6.04
N PHE A 74 -1.80 -2.15 -6.33
CA PHE A 74 -3.12 -2.61 -5.90
C PHE A 74 -3.45 -4.02 -6.42
N GLU A 75 -3.25 -4.26 -7.71
CA GLU A 75 -3.50 -5.58 -8.32
C GLU A 75 -2.59 -6.65 -7.72
N ALA A 76 -1.33 -6.32 -7.43
CA ALA A 76 -0.41 -7.22 -6.76
C ALA A 76 -0.86 -7.54 -5.32
N LEU A 77 -1.35 -6.54 -4.56
CA LEU A 77 -1.93 -6.74 -3.23
C LEU A 77 -3.13 -7.68 -3.29
N ALA A 78 -4.02 -7.46 -4.25
CA ALA A 78 -5.20 -8.29 -4.47
C ALA A 78 -4.85 -9.73 -4.87
N GLN A 79 -3.63 -10.02 -5.35
CA GLN A 79 -3.18 -11.36 -5.73
C GLN A 79 -2.28 -12.02 -4.67
N THR A 80 -2.05 -11.37 -3.54
CA THR A 80 -1.19 -11.90 -2.48
C THR A 80 -1.71 -13.20 -1.88
N LYS A 81 -0.79 -14.05 -1.44
CA LYS A 81 -1.08 -15.26 -0.68
C LYS A 81 -0.83 -15.03 0.80
N ALA A 82 -1.41 -15.90 1.64
CA ALA A 82 -1.19 -15.83 3.08
C ALA A 82 0.27 -16.05 3.53
N SER A 83 1.12 -16.60 2.65
CA SER A 83 2.57 -16.73 2.84
C SER A 83 3.36 -15.49 2.43
N ASP A 84 2.73 -14.58 1.69
CA ASP A 84 3.42 -13.42 1.14
C ASP A 84 3.67 -12.37 2.21
N THR A 85 4.66 -11.54 1.92
CA THR A 85 5.17 -10.54 2.83
C THR A 85 5.10 -9.17 2.19
N ILE A 86 4.86 -8.16 3.02
CA ILE A 86 4.77 -6.77 2.57
C ILE A 86 5.75 -5.93 3.38
N VAL A 87 6.49 -5.05 2.72
CA VAL A 87 7.34 -4.05 3.36
C VAL A 87 7.04 -2.70 2.74
N PHE A 88 6.81 -1.70 3.60
CA PHE A 88 6.74 -0.30 3.20
C PHE A 88 8.14 0.27 3.29
N THR A 89 8.62 0.90 2.23
CA THR A 89 9.95 1.51 2.22
C THR A 89 9.90 2.88 1.56
N SER A 90 10.61 3.83 2.15
CA SER A 90 10.92 5.12 1.55
C SER A 90 12.27 5.59 2.05
N ARG A 91 12.85 6.58 1.39
CA ARG A 91 14.11 7.19 1.82
C ARG A 91 14.02 7.79 3.22
N GLN A 92 12.90 8.41 3.57
CA GLN A 92 12.69 9.06 4.87
C GLN A 92 12.35 8.07 5.99
N THR A 93 11.59 7.01 5.69
CA THR A 93 11.14 6.05 6.71
C THR A 93 12.10 4.88 6.88
N GLY A 94 12.94 4.61 5.88
CA GLY A 94 13.62 3.34 5.73
C GLY A 94 12.65 2.17 5.54
N ASP A 95 13.19 0.95 5.59
CA ASP A 95 12.39 -0.26 5.48
C ASP A 95 11.59 -0.52 6.75
N SER A 96 10.28 -0.69 6.60
CA SER A 96 9.45 -1.25 7.66
C SER A 96 9.86 -2.67 8.00
N LYS A 97 9.48 -3.15 9.18
CA LYS A 97 9.47 -4.59 9.43
C LYS A 97 8.39 -5.26 8.58
N THR A 98 8.59 -6.54 8.32
CA THR A 98 7.74 -7.32 7.43
C THR A 98 6.33 -7.47 7.97
N PHE A 99 5.35 -7.16 7.13
CA PHE A 99 3.93 -7.42 7.35
C PHE A 99 3.51 -8.73 6.68
N SER A 100 2.54 -9.40 7.29
CA SER A 100 1.89 -10.58 6.71
C SER A 100 0.81 -10.13 5.73
N ALA A 101 0.78 -10.71 4.53
CA ALA A 101 -0.30 -10.51 3.56
C ALA A 101 -1.53 -11.43 3.81
N ARG A 102 -1.54 -12.19 4.90
CA ARG A 102 -2.67 -13.06 5.26
C ARG A 102 -3.99 -12.30 5.33
N GLY A 103 -4.99 -12.79 4.58
CA GLY A 103 -6.33 -12.21 4.50
C GLY A 103 -6.45 -11.00 3.58
N LEU A 104 -5.34 -10.55 2.98
CA LEU A 104 -5.34 -9.39 2.09
C LEU A 104 -6.07 -9.66 0.77
N HIS A 105 -5.82 -10.82 0.15
CA HIS A 105 -6.57 -11.26 -1.04
C HIS A 105 -8.07 -11.30 -0.79
N ASP A 106 -8.50 -11.93 0.32
CA ASP A 106 -9.92 -12.08 0.63
C ASP A 106 -10.59 -10.73 0.92
N ALA A 107 -9.87 -9.82 1.58
CA ALA A 107 -10.39 -8.50 1.93
C ALA A 107 -10.38 -7.51 0.75
N LEU A 108 -9.54 -7.74 -0.27
CA LEU A 108 -9.58 -7.02 -1.55
C LEU A 108 -10.44 -7.74 -2.60
N ASN A 109 -11.02 -8.89 -2.27
CA ASN A 109 -11.86 -9.64 -3.20
C ASN A 109 -13.11 -8.85 -3.55
N GLY A 110 -13.28 -8.55 -4.85
CA GLY A 110 -14.39 -7.72 -5.35
C GLY A 110 -14.16 -6.21 -5.21
N VAL A 111 -13.04 -5.76 -4.64
CA VAL A 111 -12.61 -4.35 -4.67
C VAL A 111 -11.69 -4.15 -5.86
N THR A 112 -12.05 -3.22 -6.74
CA THR A 112 -11.25 -2.90 -7.92
C THR A 112 -10.51 -1.57 -7.73
N TRP A 113 -9.44 -1.37 -8.49
CA TRP A 113 -8.79 -0.06 -8.61
C TRP A 113 -9.79 1.05 -8.99
N GLN A 114 -10.79 0.72 -9.82
CA GLN A 114 -11.78 1.70 -10.23
C GLN A 114 -12.69 2.14 -9.09
N ASP A 115 -12.95 1.27 -8.10
CA ASP A 115 -13.67 1.64 -6.88
C ASP A 115 -12.87 2.66 -6.05
N CYS A 116 -11.54 2.56 -6.08
CA CYS A 116 -10.62 3.53 -5.48
C CYS A 116 -10.69 4.89 -6.20
N MET A 117 -10.59 4.87 -7.53
CA MET A 117 -10.62 6.08 -8.37
C MET A 117 -11.98 6.79 -8.39
N SER A 118 -13.05 6.06 -8.08
CA SER A 118 -14.42 6.59 -8.04
C SER A 118 -14.77 7.18 -6.67
N GLN A 119 -13.86 7.16 -5.69
CA GLN A 119 -14.09 7.86 -4.43
C GLN A 119 -14.11 9.39 -4.65
N PRO A 120 -15.08 10.09 -4.03
CA PRO A 120 -15.19 11.54 -4.13
C PRO A 120 -13.98 12.27 -3.54
#